data_AF-A0A6A3CKC7-F1
#
_entry.id   AF-A0A6A3CKC7-F1
#
_cell.length_a   1.000
_cell.length_b   1.000
_cell.length_c   1.000
_cell.angle_alpha   90.00
_cell.angle_beta   90.00
_cell.angle_gamma   90.00
#
_symmetry.space_group_name_H-M   'P 1'
#
loop_
_entity.id
_entity.type
_entity.pdbx_description
1 polymer ?
#
loop_
_entity_poly.entity_id
_entity_poly.type
_entity_poly.pdbx_seq_one_letter_code
_entity_poly.pdbx_strand_id
1 'polypeptide(L)'
;MACLKFILLIFTLHSFMPTPISSNPSLSKEVLPRIRPDFLEFAKKPEIMDWMVGIKRKIHENPELGYEEFQTSKLIRAELDLMGIPYKYPIAVTGIVGYIGTGKPPFVALRADMDALAMEELVEWEHNSKVPGKMHACGHDAHVAMLLGAAKMLQEHRNDLQGTVVLIFQPAEEGGGGAKQMLDAGDLDDVDAIFALHVSIRHPIGVVASRPGPLLAASSFFEAVINGKGGHAALPQHTVDPILAASNVIVSLQHLVSREADPLVLRLLALENSKAVEPLTSFQIL
;
A
#
# COMPACT_ATOMS: atom_id res chain seq x y z
N MET A 1 32.07 -37.67 58.61
CA MET A 1 31.78 -37.63 57.17
C MET A 1 30.40 -37.04 56.96
N ALA A 2 30.30 -35.81 56.48
CA ALA A 2 29.19 -35.28 55.68
C ALA A 2 29.53 -33.83 55.34
N CYS A 3 29.99 -33.64 54.10
CA CYS A 3 30.53 -32.40 53.58
C CYS A 3 29.39 -31.46 53.16
N LEU A 4 29.39 -30.25 53.71
CA LEU A 4 28.53 -29.14 53.32
C LEU A 4 28.90 -28.74 51.87
N LYS A 5 27.97 -28.81 50.92
CA LYS A 5 28.13 -28.25 49.57
C LYS A 5 27.11 -27.14 49.36
N PHE A 6 27.57 -25.90 49.49
CA PHE A 6 26.90 -24.70 49.04
C PHE A 6 26.91 -24.68 47.51
N ILE A 7 25.76 -24.66 46.85
CA ILE A 7 25.65 -24.44 45.40
C ILE A 7 25.32 -22.96 45.20
N LEU A 8 26.30 -22.21 44.70
CA LEU A 8 26.17 -20.82 44.29
C LEU A 8 25.54 -20.78 42.90
N LEU A 9 24.26 -20.38 42.80
CA LEU A 9 23.59 -20.18 41.52
C LEU A 9 23.91 -18.77 41.00
N ILE A 10 24.83 -18.65 40.04
CA ILE A 10 25.13 -17.38 39.37
C ILE A 10 24.11 -17.17 38.25
N PHE A 11 23.20 -16.21 38.42
CA PHE A 11 22.36 -15.71 37.34
C PHE A 11 23.15 -14.71 36.50
N THR A 12 23.63 -15.13 35.32
CA THR A 12 24.17 -14.21 34.31
C THR A 12 23.01 -13.57 33.54
N LEU A 13 22.62 -12.37 33.94
CA LEU A 13 21.68 -11.52 33.20
C LEU A 13 22.36 -11.05 31.89
N HIS A 14 22.07 -11.70 30.76
CA HIS A 14 22.50 -11.20 29.46
C HIS A 14 21.53 -10.10 29.03
N SER A 15 21.87 -8.85 29.33
CA SER A 15 21.24 -7.69 28.71
C SER A 15 21.62 -7.67 27.22
N PHE A 16 20.74 -8.17 26.36
CA PHE A 16 20.79 -7.87 24.93
C PHE A 16 20.47 -6.38 24.74
N MET A 17 21.50 -5.54 24.83
CA MET A 17 21.44 -4.19 24.28
C MET A 17 21.53 -4.34 22.76
N PRO A 18 20.54 -3.90 21.97
CA PRO A 18 20.71 -3.82 20.53
C PRO A 18 21.84 -2.83 20.25
N THR A 19 22.95 -3.34 19.72
CA THR A 19 24.00 -2.47 19.17
C THR A 19 23.37 -1.65 18.05
N PRO A 20 23.35 -0.32 18.12
CA PRO A 20 22.97 0.48 16.98
C PRO A 20 23.96 0.15 15.86
N ILE A 21 23.47 -0.46 14.78
CA ILE A 21 24.20 -0.51 13.53
C ILE A 21 24.20 0.92 13.00
N SER A 22 25.14 1.72 13.49
CA SER A 22 25.52 2.96 12.84
C SER A 22 26.26 2.54 11.58
N SER A 23 25.66 2.76 10.42
CA SER A 23 26.37 2.69 9.16
C SER A 23 27.52 3.69 9.23
N ASN A 24 28.75 3.19 9.30
CA ASN A 24 29.95 4.01 9.20
C ASN A 24 29.83 4.92 7.97
N PRO A 25 29.86 6.26 8.09
CA PRO A 25 29.71 7.16 6.94
C PRO A 25 31.03 7.31 6.19
N SER A 26 31.88 6.29 6.20
CA SER A 26 33.10 6.26 5.41
C SER A 26 32.83 5.66 4.03
N LEU A 27 31.82 6.18 3.33
CA LEU A 27 31.93 6.25 1.89
C LEU A 27 32.96 7.36 1.63
N SER A 28 34.19 6.97 1.28
CA SER A 28 35.21 7.92 0.85
C SER A 28 34.60 8.82 -0.22
N LYS A 29 34.73 10.15 -0.05
CA LYS A 29 34.21 11.15 -0.99
C LYS A 29 34.63 10.91 -2.46
N GLU A 30 35.64 10.08 -2.69
CA GLU A 30 36.14 9.65 -3.99
C GLU A 30 35.26 8.62 -4.73
N VAL A 31 34.33 7.93 -4.04
CA VAL A 31 33.46 6.89 -4.62
C VAL A 31 32.04 7.39 -4.88
N LEU A 32 31.66 8.60 -4.45
CA LEU A 32 30.43 9.23 -4.92
C LEU A 32 30.59 9.48 -6.42
N PRO A 33 29.89 8.75 -7.31
CA PRO A 33 29.97 9.04 -8.73
C PRO A 33 29.61 10.51 -8.94
N ARG A 34 30.26 11.15 -9.91
CA ARG A 34 29.97 12.51 -10.39
C ARG A 34 28.58 12.58 -11.03
N ILE A 35 27.53 12.33 -10.25
CA ILE A 35 26.14 12.38 -10.63
C ILE A 35 25.47 13.20 -9.53
N ARG A 36 25.50 14.52 -9.67
CA ARG A 36 24.49 15.38 -9.03
C ARG A 36 23.74 16.14 -10.10
N PRO A 37 22.76 15.50 -10.77
CA PRO A 37 21.53 16.19 -11.10
C PRO A 37 20.98 16.74 -9.80
N ASP A 38 20.72 18.04 -9.76
CA ASP A 38 19.97 18.62 -8.66
C ASP A 38 18.49 18.26 -8.85
N PHE A 39 18.14 16.99 -8.59
CA PHE A 39 16.78 16.47 -8.76
C PHE A 39 15.77 17.26 -7.94
N LEU A 40 16.19 17.77 -6.78
CA LEU A 40 15.31 18.59 -5.95
C LEU A 40 15.02 19.93 -6.62
N GLU A 41 16.05 20.64 -7.09
CA GLU A 41 15.83 21.90 -7.79
C GLU A 41 15.11 21.70 -9.13
N PHE A 42 15.34 20.58 -9.83
CA PHE A 42 14.56 20.21 -11.00
C PHE A 42 13.08 20.00 -10.66
N ALA A 43 12.78 19.19 -9.64
CA ALA A 43 11.41 18.93 -9.22
C ALA A 43 10.68 20.19 -8.73
N LYS A 44 11.42 21.18 -8.20
CA LYS A 44 10.89 22.48 -7.77
C LYS A 44 10.62 23.46 -8.91
N LYS A 45 11.09 23.19 -10.13
CA LYS A 45 10.81 24.07 -11.27
C LYS A 45 9.28 24.21 -11.43
N PRO A 46 8.74 25.44 -11.53
CA PRO A 46 7.30 25.66 -11.60
C PRO A 46 6.64 24.83 -12.70
N GLU A 47 7.25 24.71 -13.88
CA GLU A 47 6.68 23.94 -14.98
C GLU A 47 6.55 22.43 -14.69
N ILE A 48 7.46 21.86 -13.88
CA ILE A 48 7.41 20.45 -13.50
C ILE A 48 6.40 20.25 -12.37
N MET A 49 6.44 21.12 -11.37
CA MET A 49 5.51 21.09 -10.24
C MET A 49 4.06 21.25 -10.70
N ASP A 50 3.77 22.26 -11.53
CA ASP A 50 2.44 22.53 -12.06
C ASP A 50 1.93 21.39 -12.93
N TRP A 51 2.81 20.77 -13.73
CA TRP A 51 2.47 19.58 -14.52
C TRP A 51 2.13 18.39 -13.61
N MET A 52 2.95 18.09 -12.59
CA MET A 52 2.67 17.00 -11.63
C MET A 52 1.37 17.24 -10.87
N VAL A 53 1.13 18.46 -10.40
CA VAL A 53 -0.13 18.86 -9.75
C VAL A 53 -1.30 18.71 -10.72
N GLY A 54 -1.12 19.07 -11.98
CA GLY A 54 -2.12 18.88 -13.05
C GLY A 54 -2.45 17.40 -13.28
N ILE A 55 -1.46 16.51 -13.30
CA ILE A 55 -1.68 15.05 -13.39
C ILE A 55 -2.45 14.56 -12.17
N LYS A 56 -2.01 14.90 -10.96
CA LYS A 56 -2.69 14.54 -9.71
C LYS A 56 -4.16 14.96 -9.76
N ARG A 57 -4.45 16.21 -10.13
CA ARG A 57 -5.82 16.74 -10.22
C ARG A 57 -6.66 16.03 -11.27
N LYS A 58 -6.12 15.75 -12.46
CA LYS A 58 -6.83 14.98 -13.50
C LYS A 58 -7.25 13.59 -13.02
N ILE A 59 -6.35 12.90 -12.31
CA ILE A 59 -6.64 11.58 -11.74
C ILE A 59 -7.65 11.71 -10.59
N HIS A 60 -7.46 12.68 -9.69
CA HIS A 60 -8.37 12.92 -8.56
C HIS A 60 -9.82 13.19 -8.98
N GLU A 61 -10.01 13.98 -10.04
CA GLU A 61 -11.33 14.30 -10.58
C GLU A 61 -12.02 13.11 -11.24
N ASN A 62 -11.27 12.08 -11.65
CA ASN A 62 -11.78 10.92 -12.39
C ASN A 62 -11.34 9.59 -11.73
N PRO A 63 -11.70 9.34 -10.46
CA PRO A 63 -11.26 8.16 -9.74
C PRO A 63 -11.87 6.88 -10.32
N GLU A 64 -11.04 5.84 -10.43
CA GLU A 64 -11.41 4.51 -10.91
C GLU A 64 -11.05 3.46 -9.84
N LEU A 65 -11.87 2.41 -9.70
CA LEU A 65 -11.65 1.38 -8.68
C LEU A 65 -10.59 0.36 -9.13
N GLY A 66 -10.17 -0.50 -8.22
CA GLY A 66 -9.27 -1.61 -8.50
C GLY A 66 -9.66 -2.40 -9.75
N TYR A 67 -8.74 -2.55 -10.70
CA TYR A 67 -8.89 -3.19 -12.01
C TYR A 67 -9.82 -2.48 -13.02
N GLU A 68 -10.36 -1.32 -12.66
CA GLU A 68 -11.18 -0.47 -13.54
C GLU A 68 -10.43 0.80 -13.99
N GLU A 69 -9.15 0.94 -13.66
CA GLU A 69 -8.32 2.15 -13.83
C GLU A 69 -7.89 2.41 -15.29
N PHE A 70 -8.81 2.25 -16.24
CA PHE A 70 -8.53 2.35 -17.67
C PHE A 70 -8.15 3.77 -18.11
N GLN A 71 -8.79 4.80 -17.57
CA GLN A 71 -8.44 6.19 -17.89
C GLN A 71 -7.14 6.61 -17.22
N THR A 72 -6.93 6.26 -15.95
CA THR A 72 -5.65 6.51 -15.25
C THR A 72 -4.50 5.81 -15.96
N SER A 73 -4.66 4.53 -16.28
CA SER A 73 -3.67 3.75 -17.05
C SER A 73 -3.40 4.38 -18.43
N LYS A 74 -4.45 4.82 -19.14
CA LYS A 74 -4.31 5.50 -20.43
C LYS A 74 -3.53 6.82 -20.31
N LEU A 75 -3.78 7.60 -19.26
CA LEU A 75 -3.05 8.83 -18.98
C LEU A 75 -1.57 8.54 -18.73
N ILE A 76 -1.26 7.56 -17.87
CA ILE A 76 0.12 7.16 -17.58
C ILE A 76 0.84 6.75 -18.86
N ARG A 77 0.24 5.89 -19.68
CA ARG A 77 0.83 5.46 -20.96
C ARG A 77 1.09 6.61 -21.91
N ALA A 78 0.16 7.56 -22.03
CA ALA A 78 0.34 8.75 -22.85
C ALA A 78 1.54 9.60 -22.36
N GLU A 79 1.69 9.77 -21.05
CA GLU A 79 2.84 10.49 -20.48
C GLU A 79 4.17 9.72 -20.70
N LEU A 80 4.17 8.39 -20.56
CA LEU A 80 5.35 7.57 -20.87
C LEU A 80 5.73 7.62 -22.35
N ASP A 81 4.73 7.58 -23.26
CA ASP A 81 4.93 7.73 -24.70
C ASP A 81 5.55 9.09 -25.04
N LEU A 82 5.06 10.18 -24.42
CA LEU A 82 5.60 11.53 -24.58
C LEU A 82 7.06 11.65 -24.08
N MET A 83 7.42 10.91 -23.04
CA MET A 83 8.79 10.85 -22.52
C MET A 83 9.71 9.90 -23.31
N GLY A 84 9.14 9.10 -24.23
CA GLY A 84 9.86 8.06 -24.95
C GLY A 84 10.36 6.94 -24.03
N ILE A 85 9.60 6.62 -22.97
CA ILE A 85 9.91 5.55 -22.03
C ILE A 85 9.23 4.26 -22.53
N PRO A 86 9.97 3.20 -22.86
CA PRO A 86 9.37 1.92 -23.23
C PRO A 86 8.66 1.29 -22.02
N TYR A 87 7.48 0.71 -22.25
CA TYR A 87 6.69 0.04 -21.21
C TYR A 87 5.97 -1.20 -21.73
N LYS A 88 5.51 -2.03 -20.81
CA LYS A 88 4.60 -3.16 -21.04
C LYS A 88 3.22 -2.86 -20.47
N TYR A 89 2.20 -3.19 -21.25
CA TYR A 89 0.78 -3.10 -20.92
C TYR A 89 -0.01 -4.04 -21.86
N PRO A 90 -1.10 -4.68 -21.42
CA PRO A 90 -1.61 -4.68 -20.04
C PRO A 90 -0.84 -5.66 -19.14
N ILE A 91 -0.64 -5.29 -17.88
CA ILE A 91 -0.18 -6.18 -16.80
C ILE A 91 -1.20 -6.08 -15.67
N ALA A 92 -1.69 -7.21 -15.13
CA ALA A 92 -2.74 -7.21 -14.11
C ALA A 92 -3.95 -6.31 -14.49
N VAL A 93 -4.53 -6.54 -15.67
CA VAL A 93 -5.64 -5.76 -16.28
C VAL A 93 -5.24 -4.36 -16.75
N THR A 94 -4.90 -3.46 -15.82
CA THR A 94 -4.67 -2.01 -16.09
C THR A 94 -3.25 -1.54 -15.75
N GLY A 95 -2.47 -2.37 -15.05
CA GLY A 95 -1.11 -2.07 -14.61
C GLY A 95 -0.09 -1.93 -15.75
N ILE A 96 0.98 -1.20 -15.44
CA ILE A 96 2.01 -0.79 -16.40
C ILE A 96 3.40 -0.98 -15.76
N VAL A 97 4.34 -1.53 -16.54
CA VAL A 97 5.76 -1.61 -16.16
C VAL A 97 6.62 -0.88 -17.20
N GLY A 98 7.27 0.22 -16.81
CA GLY A 98 8.15 1.03 -17.66
C GLY A 98 9.63 0.84 -17.35
N TYR A 99 10.52 1.13 -18.32
CA TYR A 99 11.95 0.89 -18.18
C TYR A 99 12.77 2.12 -18.61
N ILE A 100 13.65 2.61 -17.73
CA ILE A 100 14.56 3.73 -17.99
C ILE A 100 16.01 3.29 -17.76
N GLY A 101 16.91 3.64 -18.69
CA GLY A 101 18.34 3.41 -18.54
C GLY A 101 18.87 2.40 -19.55
N THR A 102 19.75 1.51 -19.09
CA THR A 102 20.56 0.66 -19.97
C THR A 102 19.85 -0.58 -20.52
N GLY A 103 18.71 -0.97 -19.93
CA GLY A 103 18.05 -2.26 -20.19
C GLY A 103 18.83 -3.47 -19.63
N LYS A 104 19.81 -3.22 -18.76
CA LYS A 104 20.70 -4.21 -18.14
C LYS A 104 20.72 -4.03 -16.61
N PRO A 105 21.11 -5.07 -15.85
CA PRO A 105 21.22 -4.99 -14.41
C PRO A 105 22.28 -3.97 -13.95
N PRO A 106 22.19 -3.45 -12.72
CA PRO A 106 21.16 -3.77 -11.72
C PRO A 106 19.79 -3.17 -12.06
N PHE A 107 18.72 -3.85 -11.64
CA PHE A 107 17.35 -3.41 -11.80
C PHE A 107 16.81 -2.89 -10.47
N VAL A 108 16.41 -1.61 -10.43
CA VAL A 108 15.83 -0.99 -9.24
C VAL A 108 14.44 -0.47 -9.58
N ALA A 109 13.41 -0.92 -8.88
CA ALA A 109 12.04 -0.50 -9.15
C ALA A 109 11.57 0.64 -8.25
N LEU A 110 10.75 1.51 -8.83
CA LEU A 110 9.97 2.54 -8.16
C LEU A 110 8.48 2.25 -8.38
N ARG A 111 7.71 2.12 -7.30
CA ARG A 111 6.31 1.68 -7.35
C ARG A 111 5.34 2.76 -6.87
N ALA A 112 4.24 2.92 -7.61
CA ALA A 112 3.06 3.68 -7.23
C ALA A 112 1.80 2.84 -7.50
N ASP A 113 0.88 2.80 -6.55
CA ASP A 113 -0.50 2.34 -6.71
C ASP A 113 -1.34 3.41 -7.41
N MET A 114 -2.49 3.01 -7.98
CA MET A 114 -3.29 3.91 -8.83
C MET A 114 -4.81 3.82 -8.63
N ASP A 115 -5.32 2.86 -7.86
CA ASP A 115 -6.76 2.69 -7.62
C ASP A 115 -7.32 3.72 -6.63
N ALA A 116 -8.61 4.00 -6.76
CA ALA A 116 -9.40 4.79 -5.84
C ALA A 116 -10.29 3.91 -4.94
N LEU A 117 -10.96 4.54 -3.99
CA LEU A 117 -11.88 3.89 -3.05
C LEU A 117 -13.35 4.14 -3.42
N ALA A 118 -14.21 3.17 -3.09
CA ALA A 118 -15.66 3.25 -3.25
C ALA A 118 -16.29 4.06 -2.10
N MET A 119 -16.14 5.38 -2.14
CA MET A 119 -16.72 6.30 -1.18
C MET A 119 -17.00 7.68 -1.80
N GLU A 120 -17.97 8.41 -1.23
CA GLU A 120 -18.29 9.77 -1.67
C GLU A 120 -17.25 10.77 -1.16
N GLU A 121 -16.80 11.67 -2.03
CA GLU A 121 -15.96 12.79 -1.62
C GLU A 121 -16.81 13.89 -0.98
N LEU A 122 -16.58 14.13 0.31
CA LEU A 122 -17.31 15.15 1.08
C LEU A 122 -16.63 16.52 1.10
N VAL A 123 -15.41 16.62 0.56
CA VAL A 123 -14.66 17.87 0.52
C VAL A 123 -15.07 18.66 -0.72
N GLU A 124 -15.57 19.87 -0.52
CA GLU A 124 -15.90 20.79 -1.62
C GLU A 124 -14.66 21.62 -1.99
N TRP A 125 -14.10 21.36 -3.18
CA TRP A 125 -12.99 22.10 -3.75
C TRP A 125 -12.98 21.99 -5.28
N GLU A 126 -12.17 22.82 -5.96
CA GLU A 126 -12.17 22.96 -7.43
C GLU A 126 -11.94 21.65 -8.20
N HIS A 127 -11.18 20.72 -7.62
CA HIS A 127 -10.78 19.46 -8.26
C HIS A 127 -11.30 18.23 -7.51
N ASN A 128 -12.47 18.35 -6.87
CA ASN A 128 -13.15 17.20 -6.29
C ASN A 128 -13.52 16.17 -7.37
N SER A 129 -13.74 14.93 -6.93
CA SER A 129 -14.21 13.83 -7.76
C SER A 129 -15.47 14.23 -8.52
N LYS A 130 -15.45 13.96 -9.83
CA LYS A 130 -16.60 14.13 -10.73
C LYS A 130 -17.36 12.82 -10.91
N VAL A 131 -16.92 11.75 -10.24
CA VAL A 131 -17.50 10.39 -10.33
C VAL A 131 -18.17 10.07 -8.99
N PRO A 132 -19.52 10.09 -8.92
CA PRO A 132 -20.25 9.82 -7.68
C PRO A 132 -19.87 8.48 -7.06
N GLY A 133 -19.71 8.45 -5.74
CA GLY A 133 -19.36 7.26 -4.97
C GLY A 133 -17.92 6.76 -5.13
N LYS A 134 -17.03 7.54 -5.77
CA LYS A 134 -15.60 7.20 -5.91
C LYS A 134 -14.73 8.38 -5.52
N MET A 135 -13.64 8.13 -4.78
CA MET A 135 -12.69 9.15 -4.34
C MET A 135 -11.27 8.58 -4.17
N HIS A 136 -10.25 9.34 -4.57
CA HIS A 136 -8.87 9.07 -4.15
C HIS A 136 -8.62 9.55 -2.72
N ALA A 137 -9.14 8.80 -1.73
CA ALA A 137 -8.99 9.12 -0.31
C ALA A 137 -7.68 8.63 0.32
N CYS A 138 -6.94 7.74 -0.36
CA CYS A 138 -5.65 7.20 0.09
C CYS A 138 -4.42 7.92 -0.54
N GLY A 139 -4.65 8.79 -1.53
CA GLY A 139 -3.61 9.58 -2.18
C GLY A 139 -2.88 8.89 -3.34
N HIS A 140 -3.43 7.81 -3.90
CA HIS A 140 -2.84 7.08 -5.03
C HIS A 140 -2.70 7.95 -6.29
N ASP A 141 -3.57 8.94 -6.49
CA ASP A 141 -3.43 9.99 -7.50
C ASP A 141 -2.13 10.79 -7.36
N ALA A 142 -1.72 11.09 -6.13
CA ALA A 142 -0.45 11.75 -5.84
C ALA A 142 0.73 10.80 -6.06
N HIS A 143 0.62 9.51 -5.71
CA HIS A 143 1.68 8.52 -5.93
C HIS A 143 2.00 8.37 -7.42
N VAL A 144 0.97 8.26 -8.27
CA VAL A 144 1.12 8.22 -9.74
C VAL A 144 1.82 9.48 -10.25
N ALA A 145 1.36 10.67 -9.83
CA ALA A 145 1.97 11.93 -10.23
C ALA A 145 3.45 12.04 -9.80
N MET A 146 3.76 11.61 -8.57
CA MET A 146 5.13 11.56 -8.04
C MET A 146 6.02 10.62 -8.86
N LEU A 147 5.53 9.43 -9.21
CA LEU A 147 6.29 8.47 -10.02
C LEU A 147 6.51 8.95 -11.46
N LEU A 148 5.51 9.59 -12.08
CA LEU A 148 5.68 10.24 -13.38
C LEU A 148 6.70 11.39 -13.34
N GLY A 149 6.71 12.18 -12.25
CA GLY A 149 7.74 13.18 -11.99
C GLY A 149 9.15 12.57 -11.92
N ALA A 150 9.30 11.50 -11.14
CA ALA A 150 10.55 10.75 -11.05
C ALA A 150 10.97 10.17 -12.42
N ALA A 151 10.03 9.60 -13.16
CA ALA A 151 10.26 9.04 -14.50
C ALA A 151 10.81 10.09 -15.46
N LYS A 152 10.21 11.29 -15.50
CA LYS A 152 10.67 12.39 -16.35
C LYS A 152 12.11 12.79 -16.04
N MET A 153 12.43 12.98 -14.76
CA MET A 153 13.77 13.31 -14.29
C MET A 153 14.79 12.22 -14.64
N LEU A 154 14.46 10.96 -14.38
CA LEU A 154 15.35 9.84 -14.67
C LEU A 154 15.57 9.64 -16.17
N GLN A 155 14.55 9.89 -16.99
CA GLN A 155 14.61 9.75 -18.44
C GLN A 155 15.52 10.80 -19.09
N GLU A 156 15.50 12.04 -18.58
CA GLU A 156 16.44 13.09 -19.00
C GLU A 156 17.89 12.70 -18.68
N HIS A 157 18.10 11.98 -17.58
CA HIS A 157 19.41 11.52 -17.10
C HIS A 157 19.71 10.05 -17.42
N ARG A 158 18.97 9.43 -18.34
CA ARG A 158 19.07 7.97 -18.59
C ARG A 158 20.47 7.49 -18.99
N ASN A 159 21.27 8.36 -19.61
CA ASN A 159 22.64 8.06 -20.04
C ASN A 159 23.64 8.05 -18.87
N ASP A 160 23.28 8.65 -17.73
CA ASP A 160 24.09 8.67 -16.52
C ASP A 160 23.85 7.44 -15.64
N LEU A 161 22.79 6.66 -15.93
CA LEU A 161 22.40 5.48 -15.18
C LEU A 161 23.29 4.28 -15.54
N GLN A 162 23.85 3.62 -14.52
CA GLN A 162 24.66 2.41 -14.65
C GLN A 162 23.83 1.12 -14.51
N GLY A 163 22.53 1.18 -14.80
CA GLY A 163 21.58 0.09 -14.62
C GLY A 163 20.23 0.44 -15.25
N THR A 164 19.15 -0.15 -14.75
CA THR A 164 17.80 0.09 -15.25
C THR A 164 16.86 0.41 -14.09
N VAL A 165 16.11 1.51 -14.22
CA VAL A 165 15.00 1.82 -13.33
C VAL A 165 13.72 1.24 -13.90
N VAL A 166 13.02 0.46 -13.09
CA VAL A 166 11.73 -0.15 -13.44
C VAL A 166 10.61 0.65 -12.79
N LEU A 167 9.72 1.24 -13.58
CA LEU A 167 8.57 2.01 -13.09
C LEU A 167 7.38 1.07 -12.98
N ILE A 168 6.79 0.94 -11.79
CA ILE A 168 5.64 0.06 -11.54
C ILE A 168 4.43 0.94 -11.21
N PHE A 169 3.44 0.94 -12.10
CA PHE A 169 2.12 1.53 -11.84
C PHE A 169 1.14 0.38 -11.58
N GLN A 170 0.79 0.20 -10.31
CA GLN A 170 0.11 -0.98 -9.79
C GLN A 170 -1.39 -0.72 -9.60
N PRO A 171 -2.28 -1.56 -10.17
CA PRO A 171 -3.71 -1.51 -9.87
C PRO A 171 -4.04 -2.07 -8.49
N ALA A 172 -5.29 -1.87 -8.07
CA ALA A 172 -5.98 -2.69 -7.08
C ALA A 172 -5.19 -2.97 -5.78
N GLU A 173 -4.62 -1.93 -5.19
CA GLU A 173 -3.94 -1.99 -3.89
C GLU A 173 -4.92 -2.17 -2.73
N GLU A 174 -6.11 -1.55 -2.84
CA GLU A 174 -7.15 -1.44 -1.79
C GLU A 174 -7.92 -2.77 -1.55
N GLY A 175 -7.20 -3.88 -1.45
CA GLY A 175 -7.72 -5.23 -1.20
C GLY A 175 -7.88 -6.11 -2.44
N GLY A 176 -7.66 -5.59 -3.65
CA GLY A 176 -7.81 -6.36 -4.89
C GLY A 176 -6.64 -7.31 -5.21
N GLY A 177 -5.47 -7.10 -4.58
CA GLY A 177 -4.31 -7.97 -4.75
C GLY A 177 -3.50 -7.69 -6.02
N GLY A 178 -3.52 -6.45 -6.52
CA GLY A 178 -2.83 -6.08 -7.77
C GLY A 178 -1.32 -6.36 -7.75
N ALA A 179 -0.65 -6.17 -6.60
CA ALA A 179 0.78 -6.50 -6.45
C ALA A 179 1.07 -7.97 -6.78
N LYS A 180 0.23 -8.90 -6.28
CA LYS A 180 0.39 -10.34 -6.53
C LYS A 180 0.22 -10.66 -8.01
N GLN A 181 -0.80 -10.07 -8.65
CA GLN A 181 -1.02 -10.26 -10.09
C GLN A 181 0.10 -9.69 -10.95
N MET A 182 0.70 -8.56 -10.56
CA MET A 182 1.86 -8.01 -11.27
C MET A 182 3.11 -8.88 -11.11
N LEU A 183 3.35 -9.43 -9.92
CA LEU A 183 4.44 -10.38 -9.70
C LEU A 183 4.25 -11.66 -10.53
N ASP A 184 3.03 -12.18 -10.59
CA ASP A 184 2.72 -13.41 -11.36
C ASP A 184 2.89 -13.23 -12.88
N ALA A 185 2.94 -11.99 -13.38
CA ALA A 185 3.26 -11.71 -14.78
C ALA A 185 4.75 -11.91 -15.12
N GLY A 186 5.63 -12.01 -14.12
CA GLY A 186 7.06 -12.29 -14.27
C GLY A 186 7.93 -11.10 -14.68
N ASP A 187 7.36 -9.90 -14.83
CA ASP A 187 8.08 -8.69 -15.26
C ASP A 187 9.05 -8.13 -14.20
N LEU A 188 8.98 -8.64 -12.97
CA LEU A 188 9.72 -8.13 -11.82
C LEU A 188 10.73 -9.15 -11.24
N ASP A 189 10.90 -10.31 -11.89
CA ASP A 189 11.73 -11.42 -11.37
C ASP A 189 13.22 -11.04 -11.21
N ASP A 190 13.73 -10.16 -12.06
CA ASP A 190 15.12 -9.71 -12.08
C ASP A 190 15.37 -8.43 -11.24
N VAL A 191 14.37 -7.94 -10.49
CA VAL A 191 14.50 -6.69 -9.72
C VAL A 191 15.25 -6.90 -8.40
N ASP A 192 16.37 -6.19 -8.24
CA ASP A 192 17.25 -6.29 -7.07
C ASP A 192 16.69 -5.56 -5.84
N ALA A 193 15.97 -4.45 -6.06
CA ALA A 193 15.39 -3.62 -5.01
C ALA A 193 14.14 -2.88 -5.48
N ILE A 194 13.14 -2.74 -4.59
CA ILE A 194 11.91 -1.98 -4.85
C ILE A 194 11.75 -0.89 -3.80
N PHE A 195 11.47 0.33 -4.26
CA PHE A 195 11.11 1.47 -3.41
C PHE A 195 9.67 1.91 -3.71
N ALA A 196 8.95 2.26 -2.65
CA ALA A 196 7.62 2.87 -2.74
C ALA A 196 7.49 3.96 -1.67
N LEU A 197 6.62 4.93 -1.93
CA LEU A 197 6.25 5.97 -0.98
C LEU A 197 4.74 5.97 -0.81
N HIS A 198 4.29 6.31 0.39
CA HIS A 198 2.89 6.56 0.67
C HIS A 198 2.76 7.94 1.32
N VAL A 199 1.90 8.81 0.78
CA VAL A 199 1.63 10.11 1.39
C VAL A 199 1.00 9.91 2.76
N SER A 200 1.32 10.78 3.71
CA SER A 200 0.88 10.62 5.09
C SER A 200 0.49 11.94 5.70
N ILE A 201 -0.76 12.03 6.18
CA ILE A 201 -1.25 13.17 6.96
C ILE A 201 -0.68 13.24 8.39
N ARG A 202 0.02 12.17 8.85
CA ARG A 202 0.57 12.06 10.21
C ARG A 202 1.95 12.71 10.37
N HIS A 203 2.59 13.13 9.29
CA HIS A 203 3.94 13.67 9.31
C HIS A 203 3.96 15.07 8.69
N PRO A 204 4.81 15.99 9.17
CA PRO A 204 4.96 17.30 8.54
C PRO A 204 5.41 17.21 7.08
N ILE A 205 5.03 18.20 6.27
CA ILE A 205 5.49 18.32 4.89
C ILE A 205 7.03 18.39 4.86
N GLY A 206 7.63 17.67 3.92
CA GLY A 206 9.09 17.59 3.76
C GLY A 206 9.77 16.53 4.62
N VAL A 207 9.00 15.77 5.42
CA VAL A 207 9.51 14.63 6.19
C VAL A 207 9.24 13.32 5.44
N VAL A 208 10.28 12.51 5.29
CA VAL A 208 10.17 11.11 4.87
C VAL A 208 10.54 10.23 6.07
N ALA A 209 9.65 9.32 6.44
CA ALA A 209 9.84 8.40 7.56
C ALA A 209 9.92 6.95 7.08
N SER A 210 10.82 6.16 7.66
CA SER A 210 10.97 4.73 7.38
C SER A 210 11.61 4.03 8.58
N ARG A 211 11.60 2.69 8.59
CA ARG A 211 12.32 1.87 9.56
C ARG A 211 12.76 0.55 8.93
N PRO A 212 13.88 -0.05 9.38
CA PRO A 212 14.22 -1.42 9.00
C PRO A 212 13.27 -2.43 9.65
N GLY A 213 13.09 -3.57 9.00
CA GLY A 213 12.19 -4.64 9.45
C GLY A 213 10.72 -4.38 9.10
N PRO A 214 9.77 -5.10 9.74
CA PRO A 214 8.34 -4.94 9.46
C PRO A 214 7.93 -3.48 9.64
N LEU A 215 7.15 -2.87 8.73
CA LEU A 215 6.69 -1.47 8.84
C LEU A 215 5.17 -1.37 9.05
N LEU A 216 4.40 -2.19 8.33
CA LEU A 216 2.94 -2.25 8.37
C LEU A 216 2.46 -3.59 8.94
N ALA A 217 1.18 -3.66 9.28
CA ALA A 217 0.54 -4.89 9.75
C ALA A 217 0.12 -5.79 8.57
N ALA A 218 0.13 -7.10 8.78
CA ALA A 218 -0.56 -8.01 7.87
C ALA A 218 -2.09 -7.85 8.04
N SER A 219 -2.82 -7.87 6.93
CA SER A 219 -4.28 -7.87 6.89
C SER A 219 -4.80 -9.16 6.25
N SER A 220 -6.00 -9.57 6.65
CA SER A 220 -6.75 -10.67 6.05
C SER A 220 -8.23 -10.40 6.26
N PHE A 221 -9.04 -10.88 5.33
CA PHE A 221 -10.48 -10.78 5.38
C PHE A 221 -11.08 -12.18 5.55
N PHE A 222 -12.24 -12.27 6.20
CA PHE A 222 -13.02 -13.50 6.24
C PHE A 222 -14.50 -13.15 6.12
N GLU A 223 -15.27 -14.06 5.57
CA GLU A 223 -16.71 -13.94 5.50
C GLU A 223 -17.35 -15.03 6.35
N ALA A 224 -18.32 -14.65 7.18
CA ALA A 224 -19.11 -15.60 7.96
C ALA A 224 -20.60 -15.44 7.66
N VAL A 225 -21.24 -16.54 7.27
CA VAL A 225 -22.69 -16.61 7.02
C VAL A 225 -23.36 -17.38 8.16
N ILE A 226 -24.22 -16.69 8.92
CA ILE A 226 -24.97 -17.27 10.03
C ILE A 226 -26.39 -17.56 9.57
N ASN A 227 -26.74 -18.85 9.47
CA ASN A 227 -28.05 -19.30 9.02
C ASN A 227 -28.96 -19.63 10.21
N GLY A 228 -30.18 -19.12 10.15
CA GLY A 228 -31.25 -19.35 11.11
C GLY A 228 -32.52 -19.88 10.45
N LYS A 229 -33.66 -19.69 11.11
CA LYS A 229 -34.98 -20.06 10.64
C LYS A 229 -35.94 -18.91 10.89
N GLY A 230 -36.43 -18.30 9.83
CA GLY A 230 -37.41 -17.23 9.90
C GLY A 230 -38.79 -17.70 10.40
N GLY A 231 -39.63 -16.74 10.77
CA GLY A 231 -41.02 -16.97 11.17
C GLY A 231 -41.67 -15.70 11.72
N HIS A 232 -42.86 -15.82 12.28
CA HIS A 232 -43.57 -14.65 12.81
C HIS A 232 -42.88 -14.14 14.08
N ALA A 233 -42.54 -12.86 14.14
CA ALA A 233 -41.82 -12.25 15.28
C ALA A 233 -42.53 -12.42 16.62
N ALA A 234 -43.86 -12.57 16.63
CA ALA A 234 -44.65 -12.83 17.84
C ALA A 234 -44.60 -14.29 18.32
N LEU A 235 -43.97 -15.21 17.56
CA LEU A 235 -43.88 -16.64 17.84
C LEU A 235 -42.41 -17.13 17.80
N PRO A 236 -41.51 -16.55 18.62
CA PRO A 236 -40.07 -16.83 18.56
C PRO A 236 -39.72 -18.30 18.84
N GLN A 237 -40.57 -19.06 19.53
CA GLN A 237 -40.37 -20.49 19.74
C GLN A 237 -40.37 -21.34 18.46
N HIS A 238 -40.82 -20.77 17.33
CA HIS A 238 -40.82 -21.45 16.03
C HIS A 238 -39.67 -20.97 15.11
N THR A 239 -38.87 -20.02 15.57
CA THR A 239 -37.76 -19.41 14.81
C THR A 239 -36.40 -19.78 15.41
N VAL A 240 -35.35 -19.56 14.62
CA VAL A 240 -33.96 -19.53 15.07
C VAL A 240 -33.41 -18.20 14.59
N ASP A 241 -33.25 -17.23 15.49
CA ASP A 241 -32.93 -15.85 15.13
C ASP A 241 -31.44 -15.68 14.77
N PRO A 242 -31.09 -15.47 13.49
CA PRO A 242 -29.70 -15.27 13.09
C PRO A 242 -29.14 -13.91 13.53
N ILE A 243 -29.98 -12.91 13.82
CA ILE A 243 -29.55 -11.58 14.25
C ILE A 243 -29.02 -11.64 15.68
N LEU A 244 -29.75 -12.32 16.57
CA LEU A 244 -29.30 -12.50 17.95
C LEU A 244 -28.03 -13.36 18.01
N ALA A 245 -27.94 -14.40 17.18
CA ALA A 245 -26.73 -15.22 17.06
C ALA A 245 -25.54 -14.38 16.57
N ALA A 246 -25.71 -13.61 15.50
CA ALA A 246 -24.66 -12.73 14.96
C ALA A 246 -24.19 -11.70 15.99
N SER A 247 -25.12 -11.08 16.72
CA SER A 247 -24.80 -10.09 17.75
C SER A 247 -23.90 -10.68 18.85
N ASN A 248 -24.16 -11.92 19.27
CA ASN A 248 -23.31 -12.63 20.24
C ASN A 248 -21.94 -12.99 19.65
N VAL A 249 -21.88 -13.38 18.37
CA VAL A 249 -20.61 -13.63 17.66
C VAL A 249 -19.77 -12.35 17.62
N ILE A 250 -20.36 -11.22 17.22
CA ILE A 250 -19.69 -9.91 17.16
C ILE A 250 -19.04 -9.55 18.51
N VAL A 251 -19.78 -9.69 19.61
CA VAL A 251 -19.27 -9.42 20.96
C VAL A 251 -18.16 -10.40 21.34
N SER A 252 -18.34 -11.69 21.04
CA SER A 252 -17.36 -12.72 21.39
C SER A 252 -16.05 -12.58 20.63
N LEU A 253 -16.11 -12.16 19.36
CA LEU A 253 -14.92 -11.92 18.52
C LEU A 253 -13.98 -10.85 19.10
N GLN A 254 -14.49 -9.92 19.92
CA GLN A 254 -13.67 -8.93 20.60
C GLN A 254 -12.69 -9.56 21.61
N HIS A 255 -12.95 -10.78 22.08
CA HIS A 255 -12.05 -11.50 22.98
C HIS A 255 -10.77 -11.98 22.29
N LEU A 256 -10.77 -12.21 20.98
CA LEU A 256 -9.58 -12.61 20.25
C LEU A 256 -8.44 -11.59 20.39
N VAL A 257 -8.77 -10.31 20.24
CA VAL A 257 -7.80 -9.21 20.42
C VAL A 257 -7.59 -8.90 21.90
N SER A 258 -8.66 -8.81 22.68
CA SER A 258 -8.55 -8.28 24.04
C SER A 258 -7.99 -9.28 25.06
N ARG A 259 -8.18 -10.60 24.85
CA ARG A 259 -7.89 -11.66 25.83
C ARG A 259 -6.96 -12.76 25.32
N GLU A 260 -7.00 -13.09 24.02
CA GLU A 260 -6.22 -14.22 23.47
C GLU A 260 -4.91 -13.80 22.80
N ALA A 261 -4.82 -12.55 22.32
CA ALA A 261 -3.60 -12.03 21.73
C ALA A 261 -2.54 -11.67 22.79
N ASP A 262 -1.27 -11.92 22.47
CA ASP A 262 -0.15 -11.36 23.23
C ASP A 262 -0.25 -9.82 23.22
N PRO A 263 -0.29 -9.15 24.40
CA PRO A 263 -0.45 -7.71 24.48
C PRO A 263 0.70 -6.91 23.85
N LEU A 264 1.85 -7.54 23.57
CA LEU A 264 3.00 -6.91 22.89
C LEU A 264 2.89 -6.99 21.35
N VAL A 265 1.94 -7.76 20.82
CA VAL A 265 1.72 -7.91 19.38
C VAL A 265 0.52 -7.07 18.95
N LEU A 266 0.74 -6.11 18.04
CA LEU A 266 -0.35 -5.33 17.47
C LEU A 266 -1.29 -6.25 16.67
N ARG A 267 -2.53 -6.36 17.11
CA ARG A 267 -3.62 -7.02 16.37
C ARG A 267 -4.84 -6.13 16.38
N LEU A 268 -5.54 -6.11 15.25
CA LEU A 268 -6.79 -5.41 15.08
C LEU A 268 -7.81 -6.37 14.47
N LEU A 269 -9.05 -6.28 14.94
CA LEU A 269 -10.19 -6.92 14.31
C LEU A 269 -11.23 -5.83 14.05
N ALA A 270 -11.63 -5.68 12.79
CA ALA A 270 -12.71 -4.79 12.37
C ALA A 270 -13.81 -5.64 11.72
N LEU A 271 -15.06 -5.20 11.85
CA LEU A 271 -16.22 -5.77 11.17
C LEU A 271 -16.84 -4.62 10.38
N GLU A 272 -16.79 -4.70 9.05
CA GLU A 272 -17.02 -3.55 8.19
C GLU A 272 -18.42 -3.54 7.59
N ASN A 273 -19.01 -4.71 7.36
CA ASN A 273 -20.36 -4.79 6.81
C ASN A 273 -21.18 -5.90 7.47
N SER A 274 -22.44 -5.56 7.79
CA SER A 274 -23.40 -6.52 8.31
C SER A 274 -24.72 -6.38 7.56
N LYS A 275 -25.15 -7.44 6.87
CA LYS A 275 -26.39 -7.43 6.09
C LYS A 275 -27.29 -8.59 6.51
N ALA A 276 -28.53 -8.24 6.85
CA ALA A 276 -29.61 -9.21 6.95
C ALA A 276 -30.23 -9.38 5.56
N VAL A 277 -30.29 -10.62 5.06
CA VAL A 277 -30.87 -10.92 3.75
C VAL A 277 -32.30 -11.40 3.96
N GLU A 278 -33.26 -10.84 3.22
CA GLU A 278 -34.65 -11.30 3.27
C GLU A 278 -34.89 -12.56 2.42
N PRO A 279 -35.72 -13.52 2.91
CA PRO A 279 -36.32 -13.55 4.25
C PRO A 279 -35.22 -13.75 5.32
N LEU A 280 -35.34 -13.11 6.50
CA LEU A 280 -34.35 -13.03 7.60
C LEU A 280 -33.83 -14.41 8.10
N THR A 281 -33.13 -15.11 7.23
CA THR A 281 -32.69 -16.50 7.39
C THR A 281 -31.18 -16.60 7.37
N SER A 282 -30.50 -15.55 6.90
CA SER A 282 -29.05 -15.45 6.91
C SER A 282 -28.58 -14.04 7.31
N PHE A 283 -27.53 -13.98 8.12
CA PHE A 283 -26.80 -12.77 8.44
C PHE A 283 -25.34 -12.93 8.02
N GLN A 284 -24.81 -11.96 7.27
CA GLN A 284 -23.45 -11.98 6.76
C GLN A 284 -22.59 -10.98 7.54
N ILE A 285 -21.44 -11.44 8.04
CA ILE A 285 -20.39 -10.62 8.64
C ILE A 285 -19.23 -10.59 7.64
N LEU A 286 -18.87 -9.39 7.20
CA LEU A 286 -17.74 -9.08 6.30
C LEU A 286 -16.65 -8.32 7.08
#